data_AF-A0A8I3WSR8-F1
#
_entry.id   AF-A0A8I3WSR8-F1
#
_cell.length_a   1.000
_cell.length_b   1.000
_cell.length_c   1.000
_cell.angle_alpha   90.00
_cell.angle_beta   90.00
_cell.angle_gamma   90.00
#
_symmetry.space_group_name_H-M   'P 1'
#
loop_
_entity.id
_entity.type
_entity.pdbx_description
1 polymer ?
#
loop_
_entity_poly.entity_id
_entity_poly.type
_entity_poly.pdbx_seq_one_letter_code
_entity_poly.pdbx_strand_id
1 'polypeptide(L)'
;MGKKILFSISLIFLCIGFSLTLEHIFARKNVRLSLKLGDAENPRSLAIRFILTNYNKLSIQSWFSLRQVEIVSNNSIQAVFNPSGIYALSGYSYRCQRVGSLQQDHALLLPSDTNDGSNLWEVTFIDFQIQGFAIKGGRFTKARDCTSSSSPAILISLATSLILLLVLAYALNMLIYLRYLDRHYDPLVSPAHFPQLKAQDTAKEKELLRSLEAECYELRSQQLSKTYA
;
A
#
# COMPACT_ATOMS: atom_id res chain seq x y z
N MET A 1 58.03 5.61 -24.68
CA MET A 1 57.93 5.62 -23.21
C MET A 1 56.81 4.67 -22.80
N GLY A 2 57.15 3.42 -22.42
CA GLY A 2 56.16 2.41 -22.04
C GLY A 2 55.85 2.46 -20.55
N LYS A 3 54.57 2.63 -20.19
CA LYS A 3 54.10 2.54 -18.80
C LYS A 3 53.97 1.07 -18.42
N LYS A 4 54.87 0.57 -17.57
CA LYS A 4 54.74 -0.75 -16.93
C LYS A 4 53.82 -0.60 -15.73
N ILE A 5 52.69 -1.31 -15.74
CA ILE A 5 51.80 -1.42 -14.58
C ILE A 5 52.24 -2.66 -13.80
N LEU A 6 52.78 -2.44 -12.61
CA LEU A 6 53.19 -3.51 -11.69
C LEU A 6 52.03 -3.76 -10.72
N PHE A 7 51.26 -4.82 -10.94
CA PHE A 7 50.30 -5.28 -9.94
C PHE A 7 51.05 -6.09 -8.89
N SER A 8 51.09 -5.58 -7.66
CA SER A 8 51.65 -6.30 -6.52
C SER A 8 50.88 -7.61 -6.31
N ILE A 9 51.60 -8.74 -6.33
CA ILE A 9 51.05 -10.08 -6.11
C ILE A 9 50.26 -10.13 -4.78
N SER A 10 50.67 -9.37 -3.76
CA SER A 10 49.90 -9.26 -2.51
C SER A 10 48.52 -8.62 -2.68
N LEU A 11 48.36 -7.64 -3.58
CA LEU A 11 47.06 -7.01 -3.85
C LEU A 11 46.13 -7.95 -4.61
N ILE A 12 46.68 -8.76 -5.52
CA ILE A 12 45.92 -9.78 -6.26
C ILE A 12 45.47 -10.89 -5.29
N PHE A 13 46.33 -11.35 -4.39
CA PHE A 13 45.95 -12.33 -3.37
C PHE A 13 44.96 -11.77 -2.34
N LEU A 14 45.05 -10.48 -1.98
CA LEU A 14 44.06 -9.87 -1.09
C LEU A 14 42.71 -9.71 -1.78
N CYS A 15 42.68 -9.28 -3.05
CA CYS A 15 41.44 -9.18 -3.82
C CYS A 15 40.82 -10.54 -4.10
N ILE A 16 41.61 -11.56 -4.46
CA ILE A 16 41.12 -12.93 -4.67
C ILE A 16 40.68 -13.54 -3.33
N GLY A 17 41.41 -13.33 -2.24
CA GLY A 17 41.02 -13.80 -0.90
C GLY A 17 39.72 -13.15 -0.41
N PHE A 18 39.59 -11.82 -0.55
CA PHE A 18 38.39 -11.09 -0.15
C PHE A 18 37.19 -11.42 -1.06
N SER A 19 37.42 -11.56 -2.38
CA SER A 19 36.40 -11.95 -3.35
C SER A 19 35.96 -13.40 -3.20
N LEU A 20 36.86 -14.33 -2.88
CA LEU A 20 36.51 -15.73 -2.59
C LEU A 20 35.77 -15.87 -1.25
N THR A 21 36.12 -15.08 -0.23
CA THR A 21 35.32 -15.01 1.01
C THR A 21 33.94 -14.37 0.81
N LEU A 22 33.80 -13.44 -0.14
CA LEU A 22 32.52 -12.87 -0.55
C LEU A 22 31.67 -13.84 -1.40
N GLU A 23 32.30 -14.63 -2.28
CA GLU A 23 31.63 -15.66 -3.09
C GLU A 23 31.17 -16.87 -2.25
N HIS A 24 31.89 -17.24 -1.18
CA HIS A 24 31.41 -18.28 -0.25
C HIS A 24 30.28 -17.78 0.71
N ILE A 25 30.04 -16.47 0.74
CA ILE A 25 28.90 -15.79 1.40
C ILE A 25 27.72 -15.59 0.43
N PHE A 26 27.83 -16.03 -0.83
CA PHE A 26 26.66 -16.27 -1.68
C PHE A 26 25.96 -17.54 -1.19
N ALA A 27 25.22 -17.35 -0.09
CA ALA A 27 24.34 -18.30 0.55
C ALA A 27 23.61 -19.15 -0.49
N ARG A 28 23.55 -20.48 -0.25
CA ARG A 28 22.76 -21.42 -1.06
C ARG A 28 21.49 -20.72 -1.54
N LYS A 29 21.29 -20.60 -2.85
CA LYS A 29 20.12 -19.91 -3.39
C LYS A 29 18.81 -20.51 -2.87
N ASN A 30 18.82 -21.82 -2.58
CA ASN A 30 17.64 -22.56 -2.14
C ASN A 30 17.93 -23.33 -0.84
N VAL A 31 16.97 -23.34 0.08
CA VAL A 31 16.94 -24.18 1.28
C VAL A 31 15.71 -25.06 1.24
N ARG A 32 15.85 -26.31 1.69
CA ARG A 32 14.76 -27.28 1.74
C ARG A 32 14.53 -27.71 3.18
N LEU A 33 13.30 -27.60 3.65
CA LEU A 33 12.84 -28.13 4.94
C LEU A 33 11.87 -29.27 4.64
N SER A 34 12.08 -30.44 5.23
CA SER A 34 11.20 -31.61 5.03
C SER A 34 10.65 -32.07 6.37
N LEU A 35 9.34 -31.97 6.53
CA LEU A 35 8.60 -32.52 7.66
C LEU A 35 8.11 -33.91 7.27
N LYS A 36 8.69 -34.95 7.86
CA LYS A 36 8.24 -36.33 7.64
C LYS A 36 7.16 -36.66 8.68
N LEU A 37 6.00 -37.06 8.21
CA LEU A 37 4.85 -37.51 8.98
C LEU A 37 4.72 -39.03 8.78
N GLY A 38 5.05 -39.79 9.82
CA GLY A 38 5.00 -41.24 9.82
C GLY A 38 5.77 -41.80 11.01
N ASP A 39 5.29 -42.92 11.55
CA ASP A 39 6.02 -43.69 12.56
C ASP A 39 7.07 -44.58 11.87
N ALA A 40 8.12 -44.98 12.58
CA ALA A 40 9.19 -45.83 12.07
C ALA A 40 8.68 -47.18 11.50
N GLU A 41 7.46 -47.59 11.87
CA GLU A 41 6.85 -48.86 11.52
C GLU A 41 5.84 -48.81 10.35
N ASN A 42 5.48 -47.64 9.82
CA ASN A 42 4.46 -47.53 8.75
C ASN A 42 5.09 -47.21 7.37
N PRO A 43 4.94 -48.08 6.35
CA PRO A 43 5.60 -47.90 5.04
C PRO A 43 5.09 -46.72 4.22
N ARG A 44 3.97 -46.08 4.60
CA ARG A 44 3.42 -44.89 3.93
C ARG A 44 3.91 -43.61 4.59
N SER A 45 5.22 -43.35 4.48
CA SER A 45 5.79 -42.10 4.98
C SER A 45 5.30 -40.93 4.12
N LEU A 46 4.48 -40.06 4.70
CA LEU A 46 4.10 -38.79 4.10
C LEU A 46 5.16 -37.75 4.48
N ALA A 47 5.52 -36.85 3.59
CA ALA A 47 6.39 -35.73 3.92
C ALA A 47 5.93 -34.46 3.24
N ILE A 48 5.98 -33.35 3.97
CA ILE A 48 5.72 -32.02 3.45
C ILE A 48 7.07 -31.31 3.32
N ARG A 49 7.41 -30.90 2.10
CA ARG A 49 8.68 -30.23 1.80
C ARG A 49 8.46 -28.78 1.43
N PHE A 50 9.16 -27.89 2.11
CA PHE A 50 9.17 -26.45 1.87
C PHE A 50 10.46 -26.07 1.18
N ILE A 51 10.36 -25.46 0.00
CA ILE A 51 11.50 -24.97 -0.77
C ILE A 51 11.53 -23.46 -0.66
N LEU A 52 12.50 -22.93 0.08
CA LEU A 52 12.72 -21.51 0.23
C LEU A 52 13.83 -21.06 -0.71
N THR A 53 13.69 -19.86 -1.26
CA THR A 53 14.72 -19.24 -2.09
C THR A 53 15.13 -17.89 -1.54
N ASN A 54 16.42 -17.61 -1.58
CA ASN A 54 16.96 -16.31 -1.24
C ASN A 54 17.02 -15.45 -2.51
N TYR A 55 16.42 -14.27 -2.45
CA TYR A 55 16.47 -13.26 -3.48
C TYR A 55 17.30 -12.07 -2.99
N ASN A 56 18.52 -11.98 -3.51
CA ASN A 56 19.42 -10.85 -3.29
C ASN A 56 19.21 -9.82 -4.41
N LYS A 57 18.35 -8.83 -4.19
CA LYS A 57 18.21 -7.69 -5.14
C LYS A 57 19.33 -6.67 -4.96
N LEU A 58 19.85 -6.56 -3.74
CA LEU A 58 20.89 -5.61 -3.33
C LEU A 58 21.85 -6.31 -2.35
N SER A 59 23.14 -5.98 -2.40
CA SER A 59 24.21 -6.56 -1.56
C SER A 59 23.94 -6.44 -0.04
N ILE A 60 23.14 -5.45 0.36
CA ILE A 60 22.94 -5.08 1.77
C ILE A 60 21.67 -5.72 2.37
N GLN A 61 20.69 -6.10 1.55
CA GLN A 61 19.38 -6.56 2.03
C GLN A 61 18.87 -7.74 1.22
N SER A 62 18.88 -8.91 1.85
CA SER A 62 18.40 -10.17 1.31
C SER A 62 16.96 -10.45 1.72
N TRP A 63 16.20 -11.05 0.80
CA TRP A 63 14.83 -11.48 1.01
C TRP A 63 14.78 -12.98 0.85
N PHE A 64 13.87 -13.64 1.57
CA PHE A 64 13.50 -15.00 1.24
C PHE A 64 12.05 -15.06 0.79
N SER A 65 11.78 -15.99 -0.12
CA SER A 65 10.44 -16.37 -0.53
C SER A 65 10.27 -17.87 -0.39
N LEU A 66 9.06 -18.31 -0.05
CA LEU A 66 8.68 -19.71 -0.17
C LEU A 66 8.30 -19.96 -1.62
N ARG A 67 9.12 -20.73 -2.33
CA ARG A 67 8.97 -20.97 -3.77
C ARG A 67 7.97 -22.08 -4.06
N GLN A 68 8.08 -23.19 -3.33
CA GLN A 68 7.28 -24.39 -3.56
C GLN A 68 7.00 -25.11 -2.25
N VAL A 69 5.82 -25.72 -2.17
CA VAL A 69 5.45 -26.71 -1.14
C VAL A 69 5.13 -28.02 -1.86
N GLU A 70 5.87 -29.07 -1.55
CA GLU A 70 5.69 -30.39 -2.15
C GLU A 70 5.09 -31.34 -1.12
N ILE A 71 4.08 -32.10 -1.53
CA ILE A 71 3.64 -33.29 -0.80
C ILE A 71 4.36 -34.48 -1.40
N VAL A 72 5.06 -35.23 -0.57
CA VAL A 72 5.81 -36.42 -0.95
C VAL A 72 5.20 -37.61 -0.22
N SER A 73 4.86 -38.67 -0.94
CA SER A 73 4.39 -39.93 -0.37
C SER A 73 5.14 -41.06 -1.04
N ASN A 74 5.60 -42.05 -0.28
CA ASN A 74 6.36 -43.19 -0.80
C ASN A 74 7.55 -42.77 -1.69
N ASN A 75 8.28 -41.74 -1.26
CA ASN A 75 9.42 -41.15 -1.97
C ASN A 75 9.11 -40.52 -3.34
N SER A 76 7.85 -40.45 -3.78
CA SER A 76 7.44 -39.73 -4.98
C SER A 76 6.67 -38.46 -4.63
N ILE A 77 6.84 -37.43 -5.46
CA ILE A 77 6.11 -36.17 -5.34
C ILE A 77 4.67 -36.43 -5.79
N GLN A 78 3.71 -36.13 -4.93
CA GLN A 78 2.27 -36.34 -5.15
C GLN A 78 1.54 -35.05 -5.51
N ALA A 79 2.01 -33.92 -5.00
CA ALA A 79 1.44 -32.62 -5.29
C ALA A 79 2.51 -31.53 -5.15
N VAL A 80 2.39 -30.48 -5.96
CA VAL A 80 3.25 -29.30 -5.89
C VAL A 80 2.37 -28.06 -5.82
N PHE A 81 2.58 -27.25 -4.80
CA PHE A 81 1.91 -25.97 -4.64
C PHE A 81 2.90 -24.83 -4.81
N ASN A 82 2.51 -23.82 -5.59
CA ASN A 82 3.18 -22.55 -5.78
C ASN A 82 2.58 -21.51 -4.82
N PRO A 83 3.31 -21.08 -3.79
CA PRO A 83 2.78 -20.13 -2.84
C PRO A 83 2.77 -18.71 -3.41
N SER A 84 1.69 -17.97 -3.15
CA SER A 84 1.57 -16.55 -3.47
C SER A 84 1.76 -15.71 -2.20
N GLY A 85 2.59 -14.67 -2.28
CA GLY A 85 2.69 -13.68 -1.18
C GLY A 85 3.37 -14.18 0.11
N ILE A 86 4.13 -15.28 0.06
CA ILE A 86 4.89 -15.80 1.21
C ILE A 86 6.37 -15.42 1.08
N TYR A 87 6.72 -14.25 1.62
CA TYR A 87 8.08 -13.72 1.60
C TYR A 87 8.34 -12.78 2.78
N ALA A 88 9.60 -12.66 3.19
CA ALA A 88 10.05 -11.68 4.17
C ALA A 88 11.54 -11.36 3.98
N LEU A 89 12.02 -10.33 4.67
CA LEU A 89 13.46 -10.08 4.79
C LEU A 89 14.15 -11.28 5.46
N SER A 90 15.37 -11.63 5.05
CA SER A 90 16.09 -12.78 5.64
C SER A 90 16.26 -12.67 7.16
N GLY A 91 16.35 -11.44 7.70
CA GLY A 91 16.41 -11.19 9.14
C GLY A 91 15.06 -11.14 9.88
N TYR A 92 13.95 -11.46 9.22
CA TYR A 92 12.60 -11.52 9.78
C TYR A 92 12.01 -12.92 9.55
N SER A 93 10.97 -13.29 10.29
CA SER A 93 10.15 -14.47 9.95
C SER A 93 8.88 -14.02 9.23
N TYR A 94 8.30 -14.87 8.40
CA TYR A 94 6.95 -14.69 7.89
C TYR A 94 5.96 -15.37 8.83
N ARG A 95 4.83 -14.72 9.16
CA ARG A 95 3.77 -15.30 9.98
C ARG A 95 2.40 -15.08 9.33
N CYS A 96 1.54 -16.08 9.38
CA CYS A 96 0.15 -15.97 8.95
C CYS A 96 -0.74 -16.92 9.73
N GLN A 97 -1.96 -16.47 10.03
CA GLN A 97 -2.94 -17.28 10.77
C GLN A 97 -3.34 -18.54 10.00
N ARG A 98 -3.45 -18.44 8.68
CA ARG A 98 -3.88 -19.52 7.80
C ARG A 98 -3.16 -19.43 6.46
N VAL A 99 -2.58 -20.54 6.02
CA VAL A 99 -1.98 -20.70 4.69
C VAL A 99 -2.52 -22.01 4.11
N GLY A 100 -3.32 -21.95 3.06
CA GLY A 100 -3.92 -23.18 2.50
C GLY A 100 -4.22 -23.10 1.01
N SER A 101 -4.63 -24.24 0.46
CA SER A 101 -4.96 -24.42 -0.96
C SER A 101 -6.45 -24.20 -1.31
N LEU A 102 -7.32 -24.05 -0.29
CA LEU A 102 -8.75 -23.87 -0.50
C LEU A 102 -9.05 -22.56 -1.28
N GLN A 103 -9.76 -22.70 -2.41
CA GLN A 103 -10.02 -21.66 -3.44
C GLN A 103 -10.90 -20.46 -3.01
N GLN A 104 -11.09 -20.23 -1.73
CA GLN A 104 -11.99 -19.17 -1.25
C GLN A 104 -11.22 -17.83 -1.15
N ASP A 105 -11.12 -17.08 -2.26
CA ASP A 105 -10.56 -15.71 -2.47
C ASP A 105 -9.18 -15.34 -1.85
N HIS A 106 -8.61 -16.22 -1.03
CA HIS A 106 -7.44 -16.02 -0.18
C HIS A 106 -6.54 -17.25 -0.16
N ALA A 107 -6.66 -18.12 -1.17
CA ALA A 107 -5.77 -19.26 -1.35
C ALA A 107 -4.34 -18.77 -1.54
N LEU A 108 -3.47 -19.07 -0.57
CA LEU A 108 -2.05 -18.73 -0.65
C LEU A 108 -1.23 -19.85 -1.28
N LEU A 109 -1.76 -21.07 -1.39
CA LEU A 109 -1.12 -22.22 -2.02
C LEU A 109 -1.86 -22.59 -3.29
N LEU A 110 -1.32 -22.24 -4.46
CA LEU A 110 -1.94 -22.58 -5.74
C LEU A 110 -1.35 -23.88 -6.28
N PRO A 111 -2.16 -24.83 -6.77
CA PRO A 111 -1.64 -26.02 -7.47
C PRO A 111 -0.72 -25.60 -8.62
N SER A 112 0.42 -26.27 -8.77
CA SER A 112 1.40 -25.93 -9.81
C SER A 112 0.93 -26.38 -11.20
N ASP A 113 0.27 -27.52 -11.29
CA ASP A 113 -0.36 -28.05 -12.49
C ASP A 113 -1.76 -28.57 -12.10
N THR A 114 -2.69 -28.62 -13.05
CA THR A 114 -4.02 -29.20 -12.85
C THR A 114 -4.05 -30.69 -13.17
N ASN A 115 -3.05 -31.19 -13.91
CA ASN A 115 -2.95 -32.58 -14.37
C ASN A 115 -2.09 -33.49 -13.47
N ASP A 116 -1.33 -32.93 -12.53
CA ASP A 116 -0.39 -33.66 -11.66
C ASP A 116 -1.04 -34.24 -10.39
N GLY A 117 -2.38 -34.21 -10.30
CA GLY A 117 -3.12 -34.68 -9.13
C GLY A 117 -3.06 -33.71 -7.94
N SER A 118 -2.43 -32.55 -8.06
CA SER A 118 -2.34 -31.56 -6.97
C SER A 118 -3.72 -31.07 -6.49
N ASN A 119 -4.73 -31.07 -7.37
CA ASN A 119 -6.12 -30.73 -7.03
C ASN A 119 -6.81 -31.76 -6.11
N LEU A 120 -6.26 -32.97 -5.99
CA LEU A 120 -6.78 -34.01 -5.08
C LEU A 120 -6.31 -33.80 -3.64
N TRP A 121 -5.34 -32.91 -3.42
CA TRP A 121 -4.74 -32.65 -2.13
C TRP A 121 -5.18 -31.30 -1.58
N GLU A 122 -5.77 -31.34 -0.40
CA GLU A 122 -6.08 -30.15 0.38
C GLU A 122 -5.05 -29.99 1.50
N VAL A 123 -4.39 -28.84 1.54
CA VAL A 123 -3.40 -28.52 2.57
C VAL A 123 -3.78 -27.21 3.21
N THR A 124 -3.86 -27.21 4.52
CA THR A 124 -4.06 -25.99 5.32
C THR A 124 -3.12 -26.02 6.52
N PHE A 125 -2.30 -24.98 6.65
CA PHE A 125 -1.48 -24.70 7.82
C PHE A 125 -2.16 -23.61 8.65
N ILE A 126 -2.28 -23.87 9.96
CA ILE A 126 -2.78 -22.92 10.96
C ILE A 126 -1.58 -22.43 11.77
N ASP A 127 -1.58 -21.14 12.12
CA ASP A 127 -0.48 -20.50 12.87
C ASP A 127 0.89 -20.69 12.19
N PHE A 128 0.91 -20.49 10.87
CA PHE A 128 2.08 -20.72 10.05
C PHE A 128 3.14 -19.65 10.30
N GLN A 129 4.33 -20.07 10.75
CA GLN A 129 5.50 -19.21 10.86
C GLN A 129 6.74 -19.88 10.28
N ILE A 130 7.47 -19.17 9.42
CA ILE A 130 8.66 -19.70 8.74
C ILE A 130 9.74 -18.63 8.59
N GLN A 131 11.00 -19.03 8.65
CA GLN A 131 12.17 -18.17 8.44
C GLN A 131 13.26 -18.93 7.70
N GLY A 132 13.85 -18.30 6.68
CA GLY A 132 14.98 -18.84 5.93
C GLY A 132 16.28 -18.08 6.17
N PHE A 133 17.41 -18.77 5.97
CA PHE A 133 18.77 -18.24 5.77
C PHE A 133 19.47 -17.50 6.93
N ALA A 134 18.78 -16.70 7.76
CA ALA A 134 19.43 -15.91 8.82
C ALA A 134 18.80 -16.10 10.22
N ILE A 135 18.75 -17.35 10.69
CA ILE A 135 18.27 -17.72 12.02
C ILE A 135 19.42 -17.54 13.04
N LYS A 136 19.15 -16.87 14.16
CA LYS A 136 20.10 -16.71 15.28
C LYS A 136 19.55 -17.36 16.55
N GLY A 137 20.37 -18.11 17.27
CA GLY A 137 20.00 -18.69 18.57
C GLY A 137 18.84 -19.69 18.53
N GLY A 138 18.56 -20.31 17.38
CA GLY A 138 17.51 -21.33 17.23
C GLY A 138 16.08 -20.82 17.44
N ARG A 139 15.86 -19.50 17.39
CA ARG A 139 14.55 -18.88 17.58
C ARG A 139 14.18 -18.03 16.37
N PHE A 140 12.87 -17.90 16.12
CA PHE A 140 12.39 -16.96 15.12
C PHE A 140 12.70 -15.52 15.54
N THR A 141 13.10 -14.72 14.56
CA THR A 141 13.19 -13.26 14.71
C THR A 141 11.81 -12.61 14.63
N LYS A 142 11.75 -11.26 14.64
CA LYS A 142 10.50 -10.51 14.50
C LYS A 142 9.71 -10.97 13.27
N ALA A 143 8.40 -11.16 13.44
CA ALA A 143 7.51 -11.62 12.39
C ALA A 143 6.99 -10.46 11.51
N ARG A 144 6.92 -10.72 10.20
CA ARG A 144 6.15 -9.98 9.21
C ARG A 144 4.85 -10.74 8.97
N ASP A 145 3.74 -10.15 9.38
CA ASP A 145 2.43 -10.76 9.21
C ASP A 145 1.97 -10.69 7.75
N CYS A 146 1.22 -11.70 7.29
CA CYS A 146 0.69 -11.80 5.93
C CYS A 146 -0.23 -10.63 5.55
N THR A 147 -0.93 -10.07 6.54
CA THR A 147 -1.72 -8.85 6.43
C THR A 147 -0.89 -7.68 6.98
N SER A 148 -0.31 -6.88 6.09
CA SER A 148 0.39 -5.67 6.52
C SER A 148 -0.61 -4.63 7.03
N SER A 149 -0.86 -4.66 8.35
CA SER A 149 -1.35 -3.58 9.23
C SER A 149 -2.65 -2.82 8.94
N SER A 150 -3.25 -2.88 7.75
CA SER A 150 -4.57 -2.33 7.46
C SER A 150 -4.90 -2.66 6.02
N SER A 151 -6.01 -3.36 5.79
CA SER A 151 -6.52 -3.52 4.42
C SER A 151 -6.64 -2.14 3.77
N PRO A 152 -6.18 -1.94 2.52
CA PRO A 152 -6.40 -0.70 1.79
C PRO A 152 -7.85 -0.21 1.87
N ALA A 153 -8.81 -1.14 1.94
CA ALA A 153 -10.23 -0.84 2.13
C ALA A 153 -10.53 -0.13 3.46
N ILE A 154 -9.86 -0.51 4.56
CA ILE A 154 -10.05 0.12 5.88
C ILE A 154 -9.49 1.54 5.87
N LEU A 155 -8.34 1.76 5.26
CA LEU A 155 -7.75 3.10 5.14
C LEU A 155 -8.61 4.03 4.29
N ILE A 156 -9.13 3.52 3.17
CA ILE A 156 -10.03 4.29 2.30
C ILE A 156 -11.34 4.60 3.05
N SER A 157 -11.93 3.61 3.74
CA SER A 157 -13.14 3.82 4.54
C SER A 157 -12.94 4.81 5.68
N LEU A 158 -11.78 4.82 6.32
CA LEU A 158 -11.45 5.78 7.37
C LEU A 158 -11.29 7.18 6.79
N ALA A 159 -10.59 7.31 5.67
CA ALA A 159 -10.38 8.59 4.99
C ALA A 159 -11.71 9.20 4.51
N THR A 160 -12.58 8.41 3.88
CA THR A 160 -13.89 8.88 3.42
C THR A 160 -14.79 9.28 4.58
N SER A 161 -14.81 8.50 5.67
CA SER A 161 -15.56 8.84 6.88
C SER A 161 -15.09 10.17 7.47
N LEU A 162 -13.79 10.41 7.55
CA LEU A 162 -13.23 11.66 8.06
C LEU A 162 -13.61 12.86 7.18
N ILE A 163 -13.57 12.70 5.85
CA ILE A 163 -13.97 13.75 4.90
C ILE A 163 -15.45 14.10 5.06
N LEU A 164 -16.34 13.10 5.14
CA LEU A 164 -17.77 13.32 5.33
C LEU A 164 -18.06 14.02 6.66
N LEU A 165 -17.33 13.66 7.73
CA LEU A 165 -17.47 14.29 9.04
C LEU A 165 -17.05 15.77 9.01
N LEU A 166 -15.98 16.10 8.29
CA LEU A 166 -15.56 17.50 8.08
C LEU A 166 -16.60 18.31 7.29
N VAL A 167 -17.15 17.75 6.21
CA VAL A 167 -18.19 18.41 5.41
C VAL A 167 -19.45 18.65 6.27
N LEU A 168 -19.85 17.65 7.06
CA LEU A 168 -20.98 17.77 7.97
C LEU A 168 -20.74 18.84 9.04
N ALA A 169 -19.56 18.85 9.65
CA ALA A 169 -19.18 19.86 10.64
C ALA A 169 -19.21 21.28 10.04
N TYR A 170 -18.71 21.45 8.81
CA TYR A 170 -18.78 22.72 8.10
C TYR A 170 -20.22 23.16 7.83
N ALA A 171 -21.07 22.26 7.33
CA ALA A 171 -22.48 22.56 7.07
C ALA A 171 -23.23 22.94 8.35
N LEU A 172 -22.98 22.22 9.45
CA LEU A 172 -23.55 22.56 10.77
C LEU A 172 -23.04 23.89 11.28
N ASN A 173 -21.74 24.19 11.13
CA ASN A 173 -21.17 25.47 11.52
C ASN A 173 -21.79 26.63 10.73
N MET A 174 -21.98 26.45 9.41
CA MET A 174 -22.69 27.42 8.57
C MET A 174 -24.15 27.59 8.99
N LEU A 175 -24.85 26.52 9.35
CA LEU A 175 -26.23 26.59 9.83
C LEU A 175 -26.31 27.35 11.16
N ILE A 176 -25.39 27.10 12.09
CA ILE A 176 -25.31 27.81 13.37
C ILE A 176 -24.99 29.29 13.13
N TYR A 177 -24.04 29.59 12.24
CA TYR A 177 -23.69 30.96 11.87
C TYR A 177 -24.87 31.73 11.25
N LEU A 178 -25.63 31.09 10.36
CA LEU A 178 -26.84 31.68 9.79
C LEU A 178 -27.92 31.90 10.84
N ARG A 179 -28.15 30.93 11.74
CA ARG A 179 -29.09 31.09 12.88
C ARG A 179 -28.66 32.18 13.84
N TYR A 180 -27.35 32.37 14.02
CA TYR A 180 -26.80 33.48 14.80
C TYR A 180 -27.11 34.83 14.14
N LEU A 181 -26.85 34.95 12.84
CA LEU A 181 -27.18 36.17 12.09
C LEU A 181 -28.69 36.45 12.10
N ASP A 182 -29.52 35.46 11.79
CA ASP A 182 -30.99 35.55 11.79
C ASP A 182 -31.53 36.07 13.14
N ARG A 183 -31.03 35.52 14.26
CA ARG A 183 -31.41 36.00 15.60
C ARG A 183 -30.90 37.40 15.94
N HIS A 184 -29.79 37.83 15.34
CA HIS A 184 -29.24 39.17 15.54
C HIS A 184 -29.76 40.20 14.53
N TYR A 185 -30.46 39.77 13.47
CA TYR A 185 -30.90 40.63 12.37
C TYR A 185 -32.43 40.75 12.17
N ASP A 186 -33.26 40.12 12.99
CA ASP A 186 -34.71 40.38 12.97
C ASP A 186 -35.18 41.21 14.19
N PRO A 187 -35.86 42.37 14.03
CA PRO A 187 -35.76 43.35 12.94
C PRO A 187 -35.50 44.79 13.46
N LEU A 188 -34.63 45.55 12.78
CA LEU A 188 -34.65 47.03 12.80
C LEU A 188 -35.88 47.63 12.09
N VAL A 189 -36.83 46.78 11.67
CA VAL A 189 -38.12 47.16 11.10
C VAL A 189 -39.21 46.92 12.15
N SER A 190 -39.29 47.84 13.11
CA SER A 190 -40.55 48.09 13.82
C SER A 190 -41.38 49.07 12.97
N PRO A 191 -42.68 48.81 12.68
CA PRO A 191 -43.50 49.71 11.88
C PRO A 191 -43.96 50.88 12.75
N ALA A 192 -43.05 51.78 13.10
CA ALA A 192 -43.38 52.92 13.97
C ALA A 192 -42.56 54.18 13.69
N HIS A 193 -42.13 54.45 12.45
CA HIS A 193 -41.94 55.83 11.97
C HIS A 193 -41.69 55.85 10.47
N PHE A 194 -42.75 56.00 9.69
CA PHE A 194 -42.64 56.64 8.38
C PHE A 194 -42.72 58.16 8.62
N PRO A 195 -41.66 58.95 8.41
CA PRO A 195 -41.86 60.35 8.09
C PRO A 195 -42.43 60.39 6.68
N GLN A 196 -43.66 60.90 6.55
CA GLN A 196 -44.27 61.26 5.28
C GLN A 196 -43.34 62.23 4.53
N LEU A 197 -42.51 61.70 3.61
CA LEU A 197 -41.69 62.52 2.75
C LEU A 197 -42.55 63.04 1.61
N LYS A 198 -42.94 64.30 1.72
CA LYS A 198 -43.62 65.10 0.71
C LYS A 198 -42.97 64.90 -0.67
N ALA A 199 -43.82 64.79 -1.67
CA ALA A 199 -43.50 64.78 -3.08
C ALA A 199 -42.65 66.00 -3.49
N GLN A 200 -41.32 65.86 -3.50
CA GLN A 200 -40.42 66.83 -4.12
C GLN A 200 -39.03 66.23 -4.43
N ASP A 201 -38.94 65.04 -5.05
CA ASP A 201 -37.62 64.54 -5.49
C ASP A 201 -37.63 63.69 -6.79
N THR A 202 -38.72 63.71 -7.56
CA THR A 202 -38.80 63.01 -8.86
C THR A 202 -38.00 63.67 -9.99
N ALA A 203 -37.42 64.85 -9.76
CA ALA A 203 -36.55 65.53 -10.74
C ALA A 203 -35.06 65.21 -10.55
N LYS A 204 -34.62 64.94 -9.31
CA LYS A 204 -33.21 64.69 -8.98
C LYS A 204 -32.78 63.25 -9.30
N GLU A 205 -33.69 62.30 -9.14
CA GLU A 205 -33.46 60.88 -9.47
C GLU A 205 -33.31 60.66 -10.98
N LYS A 206 -34.05 61.42 -11.81
CA LYS A 206 -33.97 61.34 -13.29
C LYS A 206 -32.66 61.90 -13.85
N GLU A 207 -32.08 62.93 -13.23
CA GLU A 207 -30.81 63.52 -13.68
C GLU A 207 -29.61 62.63 -13.32
N LEU A 208 -29.66 61.98 -12.15
CA LEU A 208 -28.63 61.02 -11.72
C LEU A 208 -28.63 59.75 -12.59
N LEU A 209 -29.82 59.25 -12.97
CA LEU A 209 -29.95 58.12 -13.90
C LEU A 209 -29.35 58.40 -15.28
N ARG A 210 -29.52 59.62 -15.82
CA ARG A 210 -28.86 60.00 -17.09
C ARG A 210 -27.33 60.09 -16.98
N SER A 211 -26.81 60.57 -15.84
CA SER A 211 -25.37 60.65 -15.63
C SER A 211 -24.71 59.27 -15.57
N LEU A 212 -25.39 58.30 -14.94
CA LEU A 212 -24.93 56.92 -14.81
C LEU A 212 -24.99 56.17 -16.15
N GLU A 213 -26.01 56.44 -16.97
CA GLU A 213 -26.20 55.83 -18.28
C GLU A 213 -25.17 56.33 -19.32
N ALA A 214 -24.74 57.59 -19.21
CA ALA A 214 -23.67 58.17 -20.03
C ALA A 214 -22.28 57.61 -19.67
N GLU A 215 -22.00 57.40 -18.38
CA GLU A 215 -20.72 56.86 -17.91
C GLU A 215 -20.51 55.39 -18.32
N CYS A 216 -21.60 54.61 -18.39
CA CYS A 216 -21.58 53.21 -18.79
C CYS A 216 -21.34 53.03 -20.32
N TYR A 217 -21.73 54.02 -21.14
CA TYR A 217 -21.51 54.00 -22.59
C TYR A 217 -20.05 54.33 -22.98
N GLU A 218 -19.38 55.22 -22.23
CA GLU A 218 -17.96 55.55 -22.41
C GLU A 218 -17.02 54.40 -22.01
N LEU A 219 -17.32 53.69 -20.92
CA LEU A 219 -16.54 52.53 -20.49
C LEU A 219 -16.60 51.37 -21.51
N ARG A 220 -17.73 51.22 -22.23
CA ARG A 220 -17.91 50.21 -23.27
C ARG A 220 -17.21 50.59 -24.59
N SER A 221 -17.04 51.88 -24.90
CA SER A 221 -16.31 52.34 -26.10
C SER A 221 -14.79 52.14 -25.95
N GLN A 222 -14.24 52.41 -24.76
CA GLN A 222 -12.82 52.22 -24.46
C GLN A 222 -12.36 50.75 -24.43
N GLN A 223 -13.25 49.81 -24.08
CA GLN A 223 -12.92 48.39 -24.16
C GLN A 223 -12.93 47.86 -25.60
N LEU A 224 -13.73 48.45 -26.49
CA LEU A 224 -13.80 48.00 -27.89
C LEU A 224 -12.59 48.48 -28.72
N SER A 225 -12.03 49.66 -28.43
CA SER A 225 -10.86 50.20 -29.13
C SER A 225 -9.53 49.54 -28.76
N LYS A 226 -9.44 48.89 -27.59
CA LYS A 226 -8.24 48.14 -27.17
C LYS A 226 -8.14 46.73 -27.75
N THR A 227 -9.16 46.25 -28.46
CA THR A 227 -9.18 44.88 -29.01
C THR A 227 -8.84 44.81 -30.51
N TYR A 228 -8.67 45.96 -31.18
CA TYR A 228 -8.36 46.05 -32.62
C TYR A 228 -7.19 47.00 -32.94
N ALA A 229 -6.15 47.02 -32.11
CA ALA A 229 -4.86 47.66 -32.40
C ALA A 229 -3.72 46.65 -32.29
#